data_AF-W1XA19-F1
#
_entry.id   AF-W1XA19-F1
#
_cell.length_a   1.000
_cell.length_b   1.000
_cell.length_c   1.000
_cell.angle_alpha   90.00
_cell.angle_beta   90.00
_cell.angle_gamma   90.00
#
_symmetry.space_group_name_H-M   'P 1'
#
loop_
_entity.id
_entity.type
_entity.pdbx_description
1 polymer ?
#
loop_
_entity_poly.entity_id
_entity_poly.type
_entity_poly.pdbx_seq_one_letter_code
_entity_poly.pdbx_strand_id
1 'polypeptide(L)'
;FRVGKILDDLCANQLQPVLLKTLLNRAEGALLINAVGVDDVKQADEMVKLATAVAHLIGRSNFDAMSGQYYARFVVKNVDNSDSYLRQPHRVMELHNDGTYVEEITDYVLMMKIDEQNMQGGNSLLLHLDDWEHLAHYFPHPL
;
A
#
# COMPACT_ATOMS: atom_id res chain seq x y z
N PHE A 1 -7.66 -15.12 -2.75
CA PHE A 1 -9.04 -15.40 -2.30
C PHE A 1 -9.16 -16.37 -1.13
N ARG A 2 -8.70 -17.64 -1.20
CA ARG A 2 -8.91 -18.65 -0.12
C ARG A 2 -8.44 -18.19 1.27
N VAL A 3 -7.23 -17.65 1.39
CA VAL A 3 -6.71 -17.14 2.67
C VAL A 3 -7.46 -15.92 3.18
N GLY A 4 -8.01 -15.09 2.27
CA GLY A 4 -8.90 -13.99 2.62
C GLY A 4 -10.17 -14.50 3.29
N LYS A 5 -10.82 -15.51 2.70
CA LYS A 5 -12.01 -16.14 3.29
C LYS A 5 -11.72 -16.69 4.69
N ILE A 6 -10.59 -17.39 4.87
CA ILE A 6 -10.20 -17.93 6.20
C ILE A 6 -10.09 -16.81 7.23
N LEU A 7 -9.43 -15.70 6.89
CA LEU A 7 -9.26 -14.57 7.80
C LEU A 7 -10.61 -13.93 8.15
N ASP A 8 -11.48 -13.73 7.15
CA ASP A 8 -12.81 -13.16 7.38
C ASP A 8 -13.72 -14.08 8.21
N ASP A 9 -13.68 -15.39 7.96
CA ASP A 9 -14.41 -16.39 8.75
C ASP A 9 -13.96 -16.36 10.24
N LEU A 10 -12.67 -16.19 10.51
CA LEU A 10 -12.13 -16.04 11.87
C LEU A 10 -12.61 -14.74 12.55
N CYS A 11 -12.95 -13.72 11.77
CA CYS A 11 -13.57 -12.48 12.22
C CYS A 11 -15.10 -12.51 12.17
N ALA A 12 -15.72 -13.71 12.16
CA ALA A 12 -17.17 -13.90 12.09
C ALA A 12 -17.82 -13.16 10.90
N ASN A 13 -17.11 -13.10 9.77
CA ASN A 13 -17.51 -12.42 8.53
C ASN A 13 -17.75 -10.91 8.66
N GLN A 14 -17.13 -10.27 9.66
CA GLN A 14 -17.24 -8.83 9.89
C GLN A 14 -16.08 -8.04 9.27
N LEU A 15 -14.98 -8.69 8.90
CA LEU A 15 -13.79 -8.01 8.40
C LEU A 15 -14.03 -7.47 6.99
N GLN A 16 -14.51 -8.29 6.06
CA GLN A 16 -14.75 -7.87 4.67
C GLN A 16 -15.71 -6.67 4.57
N PRO A 17 -16.88 -6.64 5.24
CA PRO A 17 -17.77 -5.48 5.22
C PRO A 17 -17.12 -4.20 5.75
N VAL A 18 -16.34 -4.28 6.83
CA VAL A 18 -15.65 -3.12 7.41
C VAL A 18 -14.60 -2.58 6.45
N LEU A 19 -13.77 -3.46 5.85
CA LEU A 19 -12.76 -3.05 4.86
C LEU A 19 -13.39 -2.31 3.67
N LEU A 20 -14.45 -2.88 3.08
CA LEU A 20 -15.14 -2.27 1.94
C LEU A 20 -15.82 -0.95 2.34
N LYS A 21 -16.49 -0.92 3.49
CA LYS A 21 -17.15 0.29 3.98
C LYS A 21 -16.14 1.43 4.16
N THR A 22 -14.98 1.16 4.76
CA THR A 22 -13.97 2.18 5.02
C THR A 22 -13.28 2.64 3.74
N LEU A 23 -12.89 1.72 2.85
CA LEU A 23 -12.19 2.08 1.60
C LEU A 23 -13.09 2.82 0.60
N LEU A 24 -14.38 2.52 0.58
CA LEU A 24 -15.34 3.17 -0.33
C LEU A 24 -15.98 4.44 0.27
N ASN A 25 -15.71 4.75 1.54
CA ASN A 25 -16.20 5.96 2.17
C ASN A 25 -15.27 7.15 1.83
N ARG A 26 -15.81 8.15 1.12
CA ARG A 26 -15.07 9.36 0.72
C ARG A 26 -14.46 10.12 1.90
N ALA A 27 -15.08 10.07 3.08
CA ALA A 27 -14.54 10.74 4.27
C ALA A 27 -13.40 9.95 4.94
N GLU A 28 -13.10 8.73 4.47
CA GLU A 28 -12.08 7.83 4.99
C GLU A 28 -11.12 7.39 3.86
N GLY A 29 -11.26 6.16 3.34
CA GLY A 29 -10.49 5.69 2.18
C GLY A 29 -9.09 5.14 2.48
N ALA A 30 -8.62 5.16 3.74
CA ALA A 30 -7.31 4.65 4.13
C ALA A 30 -7.36 3.82 5.43
N LEU A 31 -6.51 2.79 5.51
CA LEU A 31 -6.40 1.88 6.66
C LEU A 31 -4.92 1.63 6.97
N LEU A 32 -4.57 1.64 8.27
CA LEU A 32 -3.32 1.07 8.76
C LEU A 32 -3.64 -0.24 9.49
N ILE A 33 -3.12 -1.35 8.97
CA ILE A 33 -3.49 -2.70 9.43
C ILE A 33 -2.26 -3.42 9.99
N ASN A 34 -2.43 -4.07 11.14
CA ASN A 34 -1.45 -4.98 11.73
C ASN A 34 -2.15 -6.21 12.35
N ALA A 35 -1.36 -7.23 12.68
CA ALA A 35 -1.80 -8.36 13.49
C ALA A 35 -0.85 -8.51 14.69
N VAL A 36 -1.41 -8.60 15.89
CA VAL A 36 -0.62 -8.77 17.12
C VAL A 36 0.23 -10.04 17.01
N GLY A 37 1.54 -9.91 17.22
CA GLY A 37 2.50 -11.01 17.13
C GLY A 37 3.06 -11.27 15.72
N VAL A 38 2.77 -10.43 14.73
CA VAL A 38 3.43 -10.41 13.42
C VAL A 38 4.16 -9.07 13.28
N ASP A 39 5.41 -9.02 13.75
CA ASP A 39 6.16 -7.77 13.94
C ASP A 39 7.69 -7.88 13.74
N ASP A 40 8.21 -9.06 13.38
CA ASP A 40 9.63 -9.26 13.07
C ASP A 40 9.86 -9.71 11.62
N VAL A 41 10.98 -9.29 11.02
CA VAL A 41 11.37 -9.65 9.64
C VAL A 41 11.42 -11.16 9.38
N LYS A 42 11.66 -11.99 10.41
CA LYS A 42 11.62 -13.46 10.32
C LYS A 42 10.23 -13.97 9.95
N GLN A 43 9.19 -13.17 10.12
CA GLN A 43 7.79 -13.47 9.80
C GLN A 43 7.34 -12.84 8.47
N ALA A 44 8.28 -12.49 7.58
CA ALA A 44 7.95 -11.87 6.29
C ALA A 44 6.93 -12.69 5.47
N ASP A 45 6.96 -14.03 5.57
CA ASP A 45 6.00 -14.88 4.87
C ASP A 45 4.59 -14.76 5.48
N GLU A 46 4.48 -14.66 6.79
CA GLU A 46 3.22 -14.42 7.51
C GLU A 46 2.66 -13.04 7.21
N MET A 47 3.52 -12.02 7.15
CA MET A 47 3.18 -10.66 6.72
C MET A 47 2.57 -10.66 5.31
N VAL A 48 3.22 -11.33 4.35
CA VAL A 48 2.70 -11.45 2.97
C VAL A 48 1.37 -12.20 2.94
N LYS A 49 1.21 -13.30 3.71
CA LYS A 49 -0.07 -14.03 3.81
C LYS A 49 -1.18 -13.13 4.36
N LEU A 50 -0.90 -12.33 5.38
CA LEU A 50 -1.86 -11.40 5.99
C LEU A 50 -2.29 -10.32 4.99
N ALA A 51 -1.34 -9.63 4.34
CA ALA A 51 -1.64 -8.64 3.31
C ALA A 51 -2.45 -9.24 2.17
N THR A 52 -2.06 -10.44 1.71
CA THR A 52 -2.75 -11.16 0.64
C THR A 52 -4.19 -11.51 1.02
N ALA A 53 -4.41 -11.94 2.26
CA ALA A 53 -5.74 -12.25 2.77
C ALA A 53 -6.64 -11.00 2.75
N VAL A 54 -6.16 -9.88 3.31
CA VAL A 54 -6.89 -8.61 3.36
C VAL A 54 -7.19 -8.08 1.96
N ALA A 55 -6.19 -7.97 1.08
CA ALA A 55 -6.36 -7.44 -0.27
C ALA A 55 -7.38 -8.26 -1.08
N HIS A 56 -7.36 -9.58 -0.94
CA HIS A 56 -8.28 -10.46 -1.67
C HIS A 56 -9.67 -10.61 -1.03
N LEU A 57 -9.96 -9.89 0.07
CA LEU A 57 -11.34 -9.67 0.53
C LEU A 57 -11.99 -8.48 -0.19
N ILE A 58 -11.20 -7.52 -0.66
CA ILE A 58 -11.70 -6.28 -1.28
C ILE A 58 -11.49 -6.20 -2.80
N GLY A 59 -10.62 -7.05 -3.36
CA GLY A 59 -10.33 -7.05 -4.78
C GLY A 59 -9.32 -8.12 -5.19
N ARG A 60 -8.51 -7.84 -6.20
CA ARG A 60 -7.45 -8.72 -6.68
C ARG A 60 -6.20 -7.90 -6.94
N SER A 61 -5.05 -8.34 -6.42
CA SER A 61 -3.78 -7.69 -6.72
C SER A 61 -3.36 -8.00 -8.16
N ASN A 62 -2.96 -6.96 -8.89
CA ASN A 62 -2.46 -7.05 -10.25
C ASN A 62 -1.09 -7.72 -10.29
N PHE A 63 -0.68 -8.13 -11.49
CA PHE A 63 0.67 -8.61 -11.74
C PHE A 63 1.67 -7.46 -11.63
N ASP A 64 2.74 -7.66 -10.87
CA ASP A 64 3.85 -6.73 -10.72
C ASP A 64 5.01 -7.17 -11.64
N ALA A 65 5.37 -6.30 -12.59
CA ALA A 65 6.43 -6.59 -13.56
C ALA A 65 7.85 -6.60 -12.97
N MET A 66 8.07 -5.95 -11.83
CA MET A 66 9.38 -5.89 -11.17
C MET A 66 9.73 -7.22 -10.50
N SER A 67 8.74 -7.91 -9.94
CA SER A 67 8.93 -9.21 -9.30
C SER A 67 8.51 -10.40 -10.18
N GLY A 68 7.67 -10.17 -11.19
CA GLY A 68 7.03 -11.22 -11.97
C GLY A 68 5.96 -12.00 -11.18
N GLN A 69 5.41 -11.41 -10.12
CA GLN A 69 4.45 -12.03 -9.19
C GLN A 69 3.29 -11.08 -8.88
N TYR A 70 2.34 -11.48 -8.02
CA TYR A 70 1.21 -10.62 -7.57
C TYR A 70 1.57 -9.64 -6.44
N TYR A 71 2.83 -9.63 -6.02
CA TYR A 71 3.41 -8.71 -5.04
C TYR A 71 4.90 -8.55 -5.31
N ALA A 72 5.50 -7.45 -4.86
CA ALA A 72 6.95 -7.24 -4.91
C ALA A 72 7.51 -6.96 -3.51
N ARG A 73 8.77 -7.34 -3.30
CA ARG A 73 9.53 -7.05 -2.07
C ARG A 73 10.80 -6.32 -2.48
N PHE A 74 11.02 -5.17 -1.87
CA PHE A 74 12.20 -4.35 -2.10
C PHE A 74 13.03 -4.27 -0.82
N VAL A 75 14.35 -4.40 -0.98
CA VAL A 75 15.30 -4.18 0.11
C VAL A 75 16.03 -2.88 -0.19
N VAL A 76 15.89 -1.91 0.70
CA VAL A 76 16.63 -0.65 0.65
C VAL A 76 17.74 -0.71 1.68
N LYS A 77 18.97 -0.43 1.25
CA LYS A 77 20.12 -0.27 2.15
C LYS A 77 20.75 1.08 1.82
N ASN A 78 21.16 1.82 2.85
CA ASN A 78 21.86 3.11 2.70
C ASN A 78 23.32 2.95 2.20
N VAL A 79 23.63 1.82 1.57
CA VAL A 79 24.90 1.52 0.90
C VAL A 79 24.56 1.49 -0.59
N ASP A 80 24.32 2.67 -1.16
CA ASP A 80 23.95 2.76 -2.57
C ASP A 80 25.21 3.02 -3.41
N ASN A 81 25.56 2.03 -4.23
CA ASN A 81 26.59 2.14 -5.27
C ASN A 81 25.94 2.39 -6.66
N SER A 82 24.61 2.56 -6.71
CA SER A 82 23.88 2.80 -7.94
C SER A 82 23.74 4.30 -8.19
N ASP A 83 23.98 4.71 -9.44
CA ASP A 83 23.86 6.10 -9.89
C ASP A 83 22.38 6.51 -10.11
N SER A 84 21.45 5.87 -9.40
CA SER A 84 20.02 6.08 -9.57
C SER A 84 19.59 7.30 -8.75
N TYR A 85 19.40 8.42 -9.45
CA TYR A 85 18.85 9.67 -8.90
C TYR A 85 17.57 9.49 -8.06
N LEU A 86 16.81 8.41 -8.29
CA LEU A 86 15.56 8.09 -7.58
C LEU A 86 15.76 7.36 -6.24
N ARG A 87 16.97 6.84 -5.95
CA ARG A 87 17.25 6.05 -4.75
C ARG A 87 18.01 6.80 -3.66
N GLN A 88 18.19 8.11 -3.86
CA GLN A 88 18.90 8.96 -2.92
C GLN A 88 18.11 9.11 -1.61
N PRO A 89 18.69 8.75 -0.44
CA PRO A 89 17.96 8.68 0.83
C PRO A 89 17.49 10.04 1.36
N HIS A 90 18.05 11.14 0.87
CA HIS A 90 17.71 12.51 1.26
C HIS A 90 16.62 13.13 0.38
N ARG A 91 16.14 12.41 -0.64
CA ARG A 91 15.13 12.91 -1.57
C ARG A 91 13.75 12.39 -1.19
N VAL A 92 12.78 13.31 -1.15
CA VAL A 92 11.37 12.96 -1.01
C VAL A 92 10.89 12.38 -2.33
N MET A 93 10.27 11.20 -2.29
CA MET A 93 9.47 10.70 -3.40
C MET A 93 8.16 11.48 -3.43
N GLU A 94 7.91 12.21 -4.51
CA GLU A 94 6.77 13.11 -4.62
C GLU A 94 5.43 12.33 -4.59
N LEU A 95 4.37 12.98 -4.10
CA LEU A 95 3.01 12.39 -4.05
C LEU A 95 2.53 12.05 -5.47
N HIS A 96 1.93 10.87 -5.64
CA HIS A 96 1.42 10.38 -6.92
C HIS A 96 0.30 9.35 -6.71
N ASN A 97 -0.36 8.98 -7.81
CA ASN A 97 -1.22 7.80 -7.89
C ASN A 97 -0.50 6.71 -8.68
N ASP A 98 -0.79 5.44 -8.36
CA ASP A 98 -0.26 4.29 -9.08
C ASP A 98 -1.09 3.98 -10.33
N GLY A 99 -0.48 3.29 -11.31
CA GLY A 99 -1.18 2.79 -12.49
C GLY A 99 -1.52 3.84 -13.55
N THR A 100 -0.90 5.03 -13.52
CA THR A 100 -1.20 6.14 -14.45
C THR A 100 -0.84 5.89 -15.92
N TYR A 101 -0.09 4.82 -16.21
CA TYR A 101 0.39 4.48 -17.55
C TYR A 101 -0.34 3.26 -18.17
N VAL A 102 -1.38 2.75 -17.52
CA VAL A 102 -2.26 1.68 -18.01
C VAL A 102 -3.70 2.16 -18.11
N GLU A 103 -4.52 1.48 -18.93
CA GLU A 103 -5.94 1.83 -19.11
C GLU A 103 -6.80 1.34 -17.93
N GLU A 104 -6.42 0.22 -17.31
CA GLU A 104 -7.12 -0.31 -16.15
C GLU A 104 -6.90 0.55 -14.90
N ILE A 105 -7.99 0.87 -14.20
CA ILE A 105 -7.95 1.63 -12.94
C ILE A 105 -7.30 0.77 -11.84
N THR A 106 -6.34 1.37 -11.13
CA THR A 106 -5.78 0.79 -9.90
C THR A 106 -6.52 1.37 -8.69
N ASP A 107 -7.46 0.59 -8.14
CA ASP A 107 -8.36 1.07 -7.08
C ASP A 107 -7.73 1.14 -5.68
N TYR A 108 -6.66 0.38 -5.42
CA TYR A 108 -5.98 0.37 -4.13
C TYR A 108 -4.47 0.19 -4.26
N VAL A 109 -3.74 0.77 -3.31
CA VAL A 109 -2.29 0.57 -3.13
C VAL A 109 -2.08 -0.02 -1.74
N LEU A 110 -1.26 -1.08 -1.65
CA LEU A 110 -0.90 -1.72 -0.38
C LEU A 110 0.61 -1.66 -0.20
N MET A 111 1.05 -0.89 0.80
CA MET A 111 2.45 -0.84 1.23
C MET A 111 2.60 -1.51 2.59
N MET A 112 3.64 -2.34 2.74
CA MET A 112 3.91 -3.06 3.97
C MET A 112 5.40 -2.93 4.34
N LYS A 113 5.66 -2.54 5.59
CA LYS A 113 7.01 -2.55 6.15
C LYS A 113 7.32 -3.98 6.63
N ILE A 114 8.32 -4.61 6.00
CA ILE A 114 8.76 -5.97 6.35
C ILE A 114 9.94 -5.95 7.33
N ASP A 115 10.84 -4.98 7.19
CA ASP A 115 12.00 -4.80 8.06
C ASP A 115 12.34 -3.32 8.17
N GLU A 116 12.91 -2.94 9.31
CA GLU A 116 13.42 -1.61 9.56
C GLU A 116 14.56 -1.67 10.58
N GLN A 117 15.76 -1.26 10.18
CA GLN A 117 16.94 -1.26 11.04
C GLN A 117 17.67 0.07 10.89
N ASN A 118 17.89 0.78 12.00
CA ASN A 118 18.61 2.05 12.03
C ASN A 118 18.05 3.12 11.06
N MET A 119 16.74 3.12 10.82
CA MET A 119 16.07 4.09 9.97
C MET A 119 15.74 5.36 10.76
N GLN A 120 15.89 6.52 10.13
CA GLN A 120 15.40 7.80 10.65
C GLN A 120 14.60 8.48 9.53
N GLY A 121 13.34 8.82 9.81
CA GLY A 121 12.41 9.30 8.78
C GLY A 121 11.92 8.17 7.88
N GLY A 122 11.65 8.48 6.61
CA GLY A 122 11.10 7.50 5.64
C GLY A 122 9.63 7.16 5.85
N ASN A 123 8.88 8.09 6.46
CA ASN A 123 7.43 7.94 6.63
C ASN A 123 6.73 7.95 5.26
N SER A 124 5.68 7.15 5.13
CA SER A 124 4.73 7.32 4.03
C SER A 124 4.06 8.69 4.13
N LEU A 125 4.02 9.40 3.00
CA LEU A 125 3.28 10.65 2.86
C LEU A 125 1.95 10.34 2.17
N LEU A 126 0.86 10.88 2.71
CA LEU A 126 -0.50 10.70 2.18
C LEU A 126 -1.18 12.07 2.12
N LEU A 127 -1.97 12.30 1.08
CA LEU A 127 -2.79 13.50 0.93
C LEU A 127 -4.15 13.09 0.36
N HIS A 128 -5.20 13.21 1.16
CA HIS A 128 -6.56 13.06 0.66
C HIS A 128 -6.94 14.31 -0.15
N LEU A 129 -7.65 14.13 -1.26
CA LEU A 129 -7.97 15.25 -2.15
C LEU A 129 -8.84 16.31 -1.45
N ASP A 130 -9.73 15.92 -0.54
CA ASP A 130 -10.56 16.89 0.22
C ASP A 130 -9.75 17.68 1.26
N ASP A 131 -8.53 17.25 1.59
CA ASP A 131 -7.61 17.98 2.47
C ASP A 131 -6.66 18.90 1.67
N TRP A 132 -6.67 18.82 0.33
CA TRP A 132 -5.78 19.61 -0.51
C TRP A 132 -6.38 21.00 -0.80
N GLU A 133 -5.74 22.03 -0.24
CA GLU A 133 -6.18 23.42 -0.25
C GLU A 133 -6.28 24.04 -1.65
N HIS A 134 -5.57 23.46 -2.63
CA HIS A 134 -5.56 23.93 -4.01
C HIS A 134 -6.44 23.08 -4.96
N LEU A 135 -7.15 22.06 -4.46
CA LEU A 135 -7.97 21.18 -5.31
C LEU A 135 -8.97 22.00 -6.14
N ALA A 136 -9.71 22.92 -5.51
CA ALA A 136 -10.72 23.73 -6.19
C ALA A 136 -10.13 24.69 -7.24
N HIS A 137 -8.83 25.00 -7.17
CA HIS A 137 -8.13 25.82 -8.17
C HIS A 137 -7.77 24.99 -9.41
N TYR A 138 -7.24 23.79 -9.21
CA TYR A 138 -6.72 22.95 -10.30
C TYR A 138 -7.79 22.04 -10.93
N PHE A 139 -8.75 21.54 -10.17
CA PHE A 139 -9.76 20.59 -10.69
C PHE A 139 -10.61 21.12 -11.86
N PRO A 140 -11.11 22.37 -11.85
CA PRO A 140 -11.88 22.90 -12.98
C PRO A 140 -10.99 23.41 -14.13
N HIS A 141 -9.67 23.32 -13.99
CA HIS A 141 -8.74 23.83 -14.98
C HIS A 141 -8.79 22.96 -16.26
N PRO A 142 -8.86 23.55 -17.47
CA PRO A 142 -9.02 22.80 -18.72
C PRO A 142 -7.73 22.15 -19.25
N LEU A 143 -6.57 22.47 -18.65
CA LEU A 143 -5.29 21.80 -18.88
C LEU A 143 -5.05 20.77 -17.79
#